data_AF-A0AAW4YTD4-F1
#
_entry.id   AF-A0AAW4YTD4-F1
#
_cell.length_a   1.000
_cell.length_b   1.000
_cell.length_c   1.000
_cell.angle_alpha   90.00
_cell.angle_beta   90.00
_cell.angle_gamma   90.00
#
_symmetry.space_group_name_H-M   'P 1'
#
loop_
_entity.id
_entity.type
_entity.pdbx_description
1 polymer ?
#
loop_
_entity_poly.entity_id
_entity_poly.type
_entity_poly.pdbx_seq_one_letter_code
_entity_poly.pdbx_strand_id
1 'polypeptide(L)'
;MSWNTLLEEMDLEAVPFSDDVLLYLDARSIHVGEPQVSSVDLSKVVGTTHPDYCGKTWGQLKPVPGTSEGDFINNRDVAFQGLKRAVGNIQCLERNPEYYFSDEEKDHWSFYQIGDEYYISSGNNRTVIGRLFLHLNGQKEVVHGVVVTPAEYKTEPEVEPERIGLISRLMAWFRT
;
A
#
# COMPACT_ATOMS: atom_id res chain seq x y z
N MET A 1 -16.32 21.29 11.11
CA MET A 1 -16.60 20.83 9.73
C MET A 1 -17.07 19.39 9.84
N SER A 2 -17.97 18.94 8.97
CA SER A 2 -18.39 17.53 8.92
C SER A 2 -17.64 16.86 7.77
N TRP A 3 -16.86 15.82 8.07
CA TRP A 3 -16.14 15.08 7.04
C TRP A 3 -17.04 14.06 6.38
N ASN A 4 -16.92 13.87 5.06
CA ASN A 4 -17.59 12.78 4.36
C ASN A 4 -16.77 11.50 4.51
N THR A 5 -17.31 10.54 5.26
CA THR A 5 -16.68 9.24 5.54
C THR A 5 -17.31 8.08 4.77
N LEU A 6 -18.31 8.34 3.92
CA LEU A 6 -19.07 7.33 3.16
C LEU A 6 -18.26 6.81 1.96
N LEU A 7 -17.10 6.22 2.23
CA LEU A 7 -16.21 5.68 1.18
C LEU A 7 -16.86 4.56 0.38
N GLU A 8 -17.83 3.86 0.96
CA GLU A 8 -18.54 2.79 0.27
C GLU A 8 -19.49 3.27 -0.83
N GLU A 9 -19.92 4.54 -0.78
CA GLU A 9 -20.77 5.18 -1.79
C GLU A 9 -19.97 5.95 -2.85
N MET A 10 -18.65 6.01 -2.72
CA MET A 10 -17.79 6.74 -3.64
C MET A 10 -17.90 6.21 -5.07
N ASP A 11 -18.17 7.12 -6.01
CA ASP A 11 -18.17 6.81 -7.44
C ASP A 11 -16.73 6.64 -7.95
N LEU A 12 -16.38 5.42 -8.34
CA LEU A 12 -15.04 5.08 -8.81
C LEU A 12 -14.71 5.72 -10.16
N GLU A 13 -15.70 6.11 -10.98
CA GLU A 13 -15.46 6.84 -12.22
C GLU A 13 -14.92 8.26 -11.97
N ALA A 14 -15.23 8.83 -10.80
CA ALA A 14 -14.74 10.12 -10.36
C ALA A 14 -13.36 10.06 -9.68
N VAL A 15 -12.83 8.86 -9.42
CA VAL A 15 -11.54 8.66 -8.74
C VAL A 15 -10.45 8.38 -9.77
N PRO A 16 -9.53 9.32 -10.03
CA PRO A 16 -8.59 9.21 -11.15
C PRO A 16 -7.54 8.10 -11.00
N PHE A 17 -7.38 7.55 -9.80
CA PHE A 17 -6.45 6.48 -9.46
C PHE A 17 -7.14 5.15 -9.19
N SER A 18 -8.45 5.03 -9.45
CA SER A 18 -9.22 3.81 -9.13
C SER A 18 -8.68 2.56 -9.83
N ASP A 19 -8.14 2.72 -11.04
CA ASP A 19 -7.56 1.65 -11.85
C ASP A 19 -6.04 1.46 -11.64
N ASP A 20 -5.39 2.32 -10.85
CA ASP A 20 -3.97 2.17 -10.56
C ASP A 20 -3.73 0.91 -9.74
N VAL A 21 -2.75 0.10 -10.15
CA VAL A 21 -2.42 -1.19 -9.51
C VAL A 21 -1.33 -1.00 -8.46
N LEU A 22 -1.50 -1.58 -7.27
CA LEU A 22 -0.42 -1.65 -6.28
C LEU A 22 0.65 -2.65 -6.72
N LEU A 23 1.84 -2.16 -7.05
CA LEU A 23 3.00 -2.98 -7.39
C LEU A 23 3.50 -3.78 -6.18
N TYR A 24 4.08 -4.95 -6.43
CA TYR A 24 4.74 -5.73 -5.39
C TYR A 24 6.19 -5.28 -5.22
N LEU A 25 6.57 -4.94 -3.99
CA LEU A 25 7.97 -4.74 -3.61
C LEU A 25 8.45 -5.91 -2.76
N ASP A 26 9.41 -6.67 -3.29
CA ASP A 26 10.13 -7.66 -2.50
C ASP A 26 11.14 -6.94 -1.60
N ALA A 27 10.89 -6.89 -0.29
CA ALA A 27 11.81 -6.26 0.65
C ALA A 27 13.22 -6.88 0.65
N ARG A 28 13.40 -8.08 0.08
CA ARG A 28 14.73 -8.70 -0.09
C ARG A 28 15.53 -8.08 -1.24
N SER A 29 14.89 -7.35 -2.16
CA SER A 29 15.53 -6.70 -3.30
C SER A 29 16.00 -5.27 -3.01
N ILE A 30 15.91 -4.80 -1.76
CA ILE A 30 16.29 -3.44 -1.39
C ILE A 30 17.30 -3.40 -0.23
N HIS A 31 18.12 -2.37 -0.22
CA HIS A 31 18.86 -1.91 0.96
C HIS A 31 18.04 -0.83 1.66
N VAL A 32 17.85 -0.97 2.97
CA VAL A 32 17.06 -0.02 3.78
C VAL A 32 18.00 0.83 4.63
N GLY A 33 17.71 2.13 4.69
CA GLY A 33 18.36 3.08 5.59
C GLY A 33 17.66 3.16 6.95
N GLU A 34 17.92 4.25 7.66
CA GLU A 34 17.34 4.50 8.98
C GLU A 34 15.88 4.97 8.87
N PRO A 35 14.94 4.39 9.65
CA PRO A 35 13.55 4.84 9.68
C PRO A 35 13.41 6.20 10.37
N GLN A 36 12.48 7.02 9.88
CA GLN A 36 12.14 8.31 10.47
C GLN A 36 10.63 8.56 10.43
N VAL A 37 10.09 9.22 11.44
CA VAL A 37 8.71 9.71 11.40
C VAL A 37 8.64 10.92 10.46
N SER A 38 7.74 10.88 9.49
CA SER A 38 7.63 11.92 8.47
C SER A 38 6.21 12.00 7.90
N SER A 39 6.06 12.74 6.80
CA SER A 39 4.83 12.88 6.03
C SER A 39 4.96 12.15 4.70
N VAL A 40 3.86 11.55 4.23
CA VAL A 40 3.81 10.84 2.95
C VAL A 40 2.68 11.42 2.11
N ASP A 41 3.01 11.77 0.87
CA ASP A 41 2.03 12.04 -0.17
C ASP A 41 1.54 10.70 -0.73
N LEU A 42 0.31 10.33 -0.39
CA LEU A 42 -0.32 9.08 -0.79
C LEU A 42 -0.54 8.98 -2.30
N SER A 43 -0.53 10.11 -3.03
CA SER A 43 -0.56 10.08 -4.49
C SER A 43 0.71 9.49 -5.12
N LYS A 44 1.81 9.47 -4.36
CA LYS A 44 3.10 8.87 -4.73
C LYS A 44 3.27 7.43 -4.24
N VAL A 45 2.25 6.84 -3.62
CA VAL A 45 2.27 5.44 -3.21
C VAL A 45 1.95 4.57 -4.42
N VAL A 46 2.94 3.78 -4.85
CA VAL A 46 2.85 2.96 -6.07
C VAL A 46 2.68 1.48 -5.77
N GLY A 47 2.96 1.04 -4.53
CA GLY A 47 2.98 -0.39 -4.25
C GLY A 47 2.97 -0.76 -2.77
N THR A 48 3.18 -2.04 -2.52
CA THR A 48 3.09 -2.68 -1.21
C THR A 48 4.02 -3.88 -1.13
N THR A 49 4.52 -4.17 0.06
CA THR A 49 5.29 -5.39 0.32
C THR A 49 4.40 -6.60 0.66
N HIS A 50 3.08 -6.41 0.73
CA HIS A 50 2.16 -7.42 1.24
C HIS A 50 1.43 -8.16 0.11
N PRO A 51 1.56 -9.49 0.02
CA PRO A 51 1.08 -10.28 -1.13
C PRO A 51 -0.45 -10.25 -1.32
N ASP A 52 -1.22 -10.09 -0.24
CA ASP A 52 -2.67 -9.99 -0.33
C ASP A 52 -3.18 -8.73 -1.07
N TYR A 53 -2.35 -7.67 -1.14
CA TYR A 53 -2.76 -6.38 -1.69
C TYR A 53 -2.08 -6.05 -3.02
N CYS A 54 -0.91 -6.64 -3.31
CA CYS A 54 -0.25 -6.42 -4.59
C CYS A 54 -1.09 -6.97 -5.76
N GLY A 55 -1.02 -6.30 -6.90
CA GLY A 55 -1.78 -6.65 -8.10
C GLY A 55 -3.26 -6.25 -8.04
N LYS A 56 -3.75 -5.72 -6.91
CA LYS A 56 -5.09 -5.14 -6.81
C LYS A 56 -5.06 -3.66 -7.16
N THR A 57 -6.14 -3.17 -7.75
CA THR A 57 -6.34 -1.72 -7.96
C THR A 57 -6.84 -1.03 -6.70
N TRP A 58 -6.70 0.29 -6.61
CA TRP A 58 -7.30 1.07 -5.51
C TRP A 58 -8.82 0.90 -5.46
N GLY A 59 -9.49 0.82 -6.61
CA GLY A 59 -10.92 0.58 -6.71
C GLY A 59 -11.34 -0.79 -6.20
N GLN A 60 -10.55 -1.84 -6.46
CA GLN A 60 -10.77 -3.18 -5.89
C GLN A 60 -10.57 -3.23 -4.36
N LEU A 61 -9.86 -2.26 -3.79
CA LEU A 61 -9.62 -2.12 -2.36
C LEU A 61 -10.56 -1.09 -1.70
N LYS A 62 -11.41 -0.41 -2.46
CA LYS A 62 -12.44 0.48 -1.91
C LYS A 62 -13.39 -0.34 -1.00
N PRO A 63 -13.75 0.17 0.18
CA PRO A 63 -14.83 -0.38 1.00
C PRO A 63 -16.11 -0.60 0.18
N VAL A 64 -16.78 -1.73 0.38
CA VAL A 64 -18.03 -2.08 -0.33
C VAL A 64 -19.26 -1.63 0.49
N PRO A 65 -20.43 -1.41 -0.13
CA PRO A 65 -21.65 -1.05 0.60
C PRO A 65 -21.94 -1.97 1.80
N GLY A 66 -22.31 -1.37 2.93
CA GLY A 66 -22.55 -2.05 4.20
C GLY A 66 -21.29 -2.29 5.05
N THR A 67 -20.12 -1.77 4.65
CA THR A 67 -18.88 -1.89 5.43
C THR A 67 -18.92 -1.06 6.71
N SER A 68 -19.58 0.10 6.69
CA SER A 68 -19.78 0.97 7.85
C SER A 68 -20.54 0.28 9.00
N GLU A 69 -21.67 -0.34 8.66
CA GLU A 69 -22.59 -0.98 9.61
C GLU A 69 -22.30 -2.47 9.84
N GLY A 70 -21.49 -3.08 8.99
CA GLY A 70 -21.24 -4.51 8.97
C GLY A 70 -20.35 -5.01 10.11
N ASP A 71 -20.23 -6.33 10.18
CA ASP A 71 -19.24 -7.01 11.01
C ASP A 71 -18.70 -8.24 10.27
N PHE A 72 -17.45 -8.61 10.55
CA PHE A 72 -16.74 -9.69 9.83
C PHE A 72 -17.34 -11.09 10.06
N ILE A 73 -18.21 -11.26 11.06
CA ILE A 73 -18.73 -12.56 11.48
C ILE A 73 -20.09 -12.81 10.83
N ASN A 74 -20.97 -11.82 10.83
CA ASN A 74 -22.37 -11.97 10.45
C ASN A 74 -22.67 -11.48 9.03
N ASN A 75 -21.84 -10.60 8.44
CA ASN A 75 -22.05 -10.06 7.10
C ASN A 75 -21.05 -10.63 6.10
N ARG A 76 -21.49 -11.66 5.36
CA ARG A 76 -20.63 -12.36 4.39
C ARG A 76 -20.12 -11.44 3.28
N ASP A 77 -20.92 -10.48 2.83
CA ASP A 77 -20.56 -9.59 1.73
C ASP A 77 -19.37 -8.70 2.08
N VAL A 78 -19.31 -8.19 3.32
CA VAL A 78 -18.18 -7.37 3.79
C VAL A 78 -17.01 -8.20 4.31
N ALA A 79 -17.22 -9.48 4.64
CA ALA A 79 -16.17 -10.37 5.14
C ALA A 79 -15.13 -10.76 4.06
N PHE A 80 -15.53 -10.77 2.78
CA PHE A 80 -14.68 -11.16 1.66
C PHE A 80 -14.25 -9.99 0.74
N GLN A 81 -14.44 -8.75 1.19
CA GLN A 81 -14.03 -7.58 0.42
C GLN A 81 -12.50 -7.52 0.21
N GLY A 82 -12.07 -6.80 -0.83
CA GLY A 82 -10.66 -6.72 -1.20
C GLY A 82 -9.76 -6.20 -0.07
N LEU A 83 -10.25 -5.25 0.72
CA LEU A 83 -9.55 -4.66 1.85
C LEU A 83 -9.89 -5.41 3.16
N LYS A 84 -9.01 -6.33 3.55
CA LYS A 84 -9.28 -7.35 4.58
C LYS A 84 -9.76 -6.85 5.95
N ARG A 85 -9.42 -5.62 6.35
CA ARG A 85 -9.81 -5.04 7.65
C ARG A 85 -10.62 -3.76 7.49
N ALA A 86 -11.32 -3.59 6.37
CA ALA A 86 -12.05 -2.36 6.07
C ALA A 86 -13.09 -2.02 7.15
N VAL A 87 -13.97 -2.95 7.55
CA VAL A 87 -15.04 -2.68 8.54
C VAL A 87 -14.51 -1.95 9.79
N GLY A 88 -13.53 -2.54 10.47
CA GLY A 88 -12.96 -1.92 11.67
C GLY A 88 -12.28 -0.58 11.39
N ASN A 89 -11.62 -0.41 10.24
CA ASN A 89 -10.96 0.85 9.90
C ASN A 89 -11.96 1.94 9.48
N ILE A 90 -13.08 1.59 8.85
CA ILE A 90 -14.16 2.53 8.51
C ILE A 90 -14.87 3.00 9.77
N GLN A 91 -15.18 2.08 10.69
CA GLN A 91 -15.73 2.46 12.00
C GLN A 91 -14.77 3.35 12.80
N CYS A 92 -13.46 3.14 12.69
CA CYS A 92 -12.45 4.05 13.26
C CYS A 92 -12.45 5.41 12.56
N LEU A 93 -12.52 5.46 11.23
CA LEU A 93 -12.61 6.69 10.44
C LEU A 93 -13.85 7.52 10.82
N GLU A 94 -15.01 6.89 10.94
CA GLU A 94 -16.27 7.57 11.31
C GLU A 94 -16.22 8.17 12.72
N ARG A 95 -15.56 7.48 13.66
CA ARG A 95 -15.41 7.94 15.04
C ARG A 95 -14.37 9.04 15.21
N ASN A 96 -13.31 9.01 14.39
CA ASN A 96 -12.18 9.93 14.50
C ASN A 96 -11.56 10.23 13.12
N PRO A 97 -12.24 11.01 12.27
CA PRO A 97 -11.73 11.40 10.96
C PRO A 97 -10.48 12.28 11.06
N GLU A 98 -10.32 13.02 12.15
CA GLU A 98 -9.15 13.86 12.46
C GLU A 98 -7.84 13.04 12.52
N TYR A 99 -7.92 11.72 12.73
CA TYR A 99 -6.77 10.82 12.67
C TYR A 99 -5.93 10.97 11.39
N TYR A 100 -6.57 11.22 10.24
CA TYR A 100 -5.88 11.36 8.95
C TYR A 100 -5.26 12.74 8.72
N PHE A 101 -5.62 13.73 9.53
CA PHE A 101 -5.10 15.10 9.45
C PHE A 101 -4.09 15.42 10.55
N SER A 102 -4.14 14.69 11.66
CA SER A 102 -3.25 14.85 12.81
C SER A 102 -1.78 14.61 12.42
N ASP A 103 -0.88 15.39 13.01
CA ASP A 103 0.57 15.24 12.92
C ASP A 103 1.16 14.29 13.97
N GLU A 104 0.33 13.80 14.89
CA GLU A 104 0.72 12.79 15.87
C GLU A 104 1.26 11.52 15.20
N GLU A 105 2.28 10.93 15.84
CA GLU A 105 2.88 9.67 15.43
C GLU A 105 1.85 8.54 15.41
N LYS A 106 1.88 7.73 14.36
CA LYS A 106 0.90 6.68 14.07
C LYS A 106 1.55 5.31 14.13
N ASP A 107 1.10 4.50 15.08
CA ASP A 107 1.60 3.15 15.25
C ASP A 107 1.33 2.26 14.04
N HIS A 108 2.32 1.46 13.65
CA HIS A 108 2.22 0.45 12.59
C HIS A 108 1.84 0.98 11.19
N TRP A 109 2.09 2.26 10.90
CA TRP A 109 1.90 2.82 9.57
C TRP A 109 3.25 3.26 9.00
N SER A 110 3.73 2.51 8.01
CA SER A 110 5.10 2.67 7.52
C SER A 110 5.24 2.42 6.02
N PHE A 111 6.27 3.06 5.46
CA PHE A 111 6.58 3.03 4.04
C PHE A 111 8.08 2.82 3.80
N TYR A 112 8.41 2.12 2.72
CA TYR A 112 9.72 2.27 2.09
C TYR A 112 9.65 3.38 1.06
N GLN A 113 10.66 4.25 1.03
CA GLN A 113 10.79 5.30 0.02
C GLN A 113 11.94 4.96 -0.92
N ILE A 114 11.66 4.81 -2.21
CA ILE A 114 12.67 4.54 -3.25
C ILE A 114 12.56 5.64 -4.29
N GLY A 115 13.55 6.53 -4.34
CA GLY A 115 13.45 7.77 -5.11
C GLY A 115 12.26 8.62 -4.65
N ASP A 116 11.37 8.97 -5.58
CA ASP A 116 10.16 9.76 -5.32
C ASP A 116 8.93 8.88 -5.01
N GLU A 117 9.05 7.56 -5.04
CA GLU A 117 7.95 6.62 -4.85
C GLU A 117 7.89 6.06 -3.43
N TYR A 118 6.69 5.73 -2.98
CA TYR A 118 6.44 5.05 -1.72
C TYR A 118 5.83 3.66 -1.90
N TYR A 119 6.29 2.73 -1.08
CA TYR A 119 5.77 1.37 -1.00
C TYR A 119 5.31 1.09 0.42
N ILE A 120 4.08 0.64 0.58
CA ILE A 120 3.49 0.36 1.90
C ILE A 120 4.21 -0.84 2.51
N SER A 121 4.93 -0.63 3.62
CA SER A 121 5.54 -1.73 4.39
C SER A 121 4.64 -2.18 5.55
N SER A 122 3.83 -1.27 6.10
CA SER A 122 2.75 -1.58 7.04
C SER A 122 1.62 -0.56 6.93
N GLY A 123 0.38 -1.00 7.20
CA GLY A 123 -0.79 -0.10 7.21
C GLY A 123 -1.54 0.01 5.88
N ASN A 124 -1.59 -1.05 5.07
CA ASN A 124 -2.34 -1.09 3.79
C ASN A 124 -3.77 -0.56 3.91
N ASN A 125 -4.53 -0.99 4.93
CA ASN A 125 -5.91 -0.56 5.14
C ASN A 125 -6.02 0.95 5.36
N ARG A 126 -5.18 1.50 6.23
CA ARG A 126 -5.12 2.95 6.50
C ARG A 126 -4.64 3.76 5.32
N THR A 127 -3.73 3.21 4.52
CA THR A 127 -3.25 3.88 3.30
C THR A 127 -4.36 4.00 2.26
N VAL A 128 -5.06 2.90 1.97
CA VAL A 128 -6.20 2.90 1.03
C VAL A 128 -7.31 3.82 1.52
N ILE A 129 -7.74 3.65 2.78
CA ILE A 129 -8.81 4.47 3.37
C ILE A 129 -8.41 5.93 3.42
N GLY A 130 -7.18 6.25 3.82
CA GLY A 130 -6.67 7.61 3.90
C GLY A 130 -6.65 8.30 2.55
N ARG A 131 -6.15 7.65 1.49
CA ARG A 131 -6.12 8.25 0.15
C ARG A 131 -7.52 8.52 -0.37
N LEU A 132 -8.42 7.53 -0.30
CA LEU A 132 -9.81 7.68 -0.72
C LEU A 132 -10.52 8.78 0.10
N PHE A 133 -10.35 8.79 1.42
CA PHE A 133 -10.98 9.76 2.31
C PHE A 133 -10.53 11.20 2.06
N LEU A 134 -9.21 11.42 1.94
CA LEU A 134 -8.66 12.74 1.65
C LEU A 134 -9.14 13.24 0.28
N HIS A 135 -9.11 12.36 -0.73
CA HIS A 135 -9.62 12.65 -2.07
C HIS A 135 -11.11 13.04 -2.05
N LEU A 136 -11.95 12.23 -1.38
CA LEU A 136 -13.40 12.47 -1.26
C LEU A 136 -13.74 13.83 -0.67
N ASN A 137 -12.87 14.33 0.22
CA ASN A 137 -13.06 15.60 0.91
C ASN A 137 -12.29 16.76 0.25
N GLY A 138 -11.76 16.57 -0.96
CA GLY A 138 -11.03 17.58 -1.72
C GLY A 138 -9.74 18.04 -1.04
N GLN A 139 -9.17 17.21 -0.16
CA GLN A 139 -7.95 17.51 0.58
C GLN A 139 -6.72 17.00 -0.19
N LYS A 140 -5.56 17.56 0.14
CA LYS A 140 -4.29 16.96 -0.31
C LYS A 140 -4.19 15.57 0.29
N GLU A 141 -3.79 14.60 -0.52
CA GLU A 141 -3.66 13.19 -0.14
C GLU A 141 -2.39 12.96 0.70
N VAL A 142 -2.10 13.84 1.68
CA VAL A 142 -0.90 13.78 2.53
C VAL A 142 -1.28 13.32 3.92
N VAL A 143 -0.54 12.35 4.46
CA VAL A 143 -0.64 11.92 5.86
C VAL A 143 0.65 12.23 6.61
N HIS A 144 0.50 12.57 7.89
CA HIS A 144 1.61 12.92 8.77
C HIS A 144 1.84 11.85 9.83
N GLY A 145 2.98 11.91 10.53
CA GLY A 145 3.26 11.03 11.67
C GLY A 145 3.43 9.55 11.29
N VAL A 146 3.81 9.25 10.05
CA VAL A 146 4.04 7.86 9.59
C VAL A 146 5.53 7.57 9.49
N VAL A 147 5.92 6.31 9.63
CA VAL A 147 7.34 5.93 9.52
C VAL A 147 7.74 5.77 8.06
N VAL A 148 8.77 6.48 7.63
CA VAL A 148 9.37 6.37 6.30
C VAL A 148 10.79 5.85 6.43
N THR A 149 11.09 4.78 5.71
CA THR A 149 12.43 4.19 5.63
C THR A 149 12.96 4.38 4.22
N PRO A 150 13.99 5.23 4.02
CA PRO A 150 14.66 5.35 2.73
C PRO A 150 15.21 3.99 2.29
N ALA A 151 15.12 3.70 0.99
CA ALA A 151 15.60 2.45 0.44
C ALA A 151 16.10 2.62 -1.00
N GLU A 152 16.98 1.72 -1.41
CA GLU A 152 17.52 1.64 -2.76
C GLU A 152 17.46 0.19 -3.25
N TYR A 153 17.21 -0.02 -4.55
CA TYR A 153 17.27 -1.36 -5.13
C TYR A 153 18.70 -1.90 -5.03
N LYS A 154 18.81 -3.17 -4.67
CA LYS A 154 20.08 -3.89 -4.75
C LYS A 154 20.49 -3.96 -6.21
N THR A 155 21.69 -3.50 -6.52
CA THR A 155 22.31 -3.77 -7.81
C THR A 155 22.45 -5.29 -7.94
N GLU A 156 21.91 -5.88 -9.01
CA GLU A 156 22.28 -7.26 -9.32
C GLU A 156 23.80 -7.29 -9.53
N PRO A 157 24.53 -8.28 -8.97
CA PRO A 157 25.93 -8.42 -9.29
C PRO A 157 26.05 -8.62 -10.80
N GLU A 158 26.86 -7.81 -11.47
CA GLU A 158 27.26 -8.06 -12.86
C GLU A 158 27.76 -9.52 -12.93
N VAL A 159 27.06 -10.35 -13.69
CA VAL A 159 27.51 -11.71 -13.93
C VAL A 159 28.79 -11.61 -14.74
N GLU A 160 29.94 -11.74 -14.08
CA GLU A 160 31.21 -11.81 -14.79
C GLU A 160 31.13 -12.94 -15.83
N PRO A 161 31.43 -12.65 -17.12
CA PRO A 161 31.25 -13.60 -18.21
C PRO A 161 32.06 -14.90 -18.05
N GLU A 162 33.04 -14.95 -17.14
CA GLU A 162 33.84 -16.15 -16.87
C GLU A 162 33.03 -17.33 -16.33
N ARG A 163 31.94 -17.10 -15.59
CA ARG A 163 31.12 -18.19 -15.01
C ARG A 163 30.28 -18.95 -16.05
N ILE A 164 30.00 -18.35 -17.20
CA ILE A 164 29.26 -19.00 -18.29
C ILE A 164 30.07 -20.18 -18.86
N GLY A 165 31.40 -20.06 -18.91
CA GLY A 165 32.27 -21.11 -19.46
C GLY A 165 32.24 -22.42 -18.67
N LEU A 166 32.05 -22.36 -17.34
CA LEU A 166 32.05 -23.54 -16.49
C LEU A 166 30.74 -24.33 -16.62
N ILE A 167 29.60 -23.63 -16.65
CA ILE A 167 28.26 -24.24 -16.84
C ILE A 167 28.15 -24.82 -18.25
N SER A 168 28.69 -24.11 -19.25
CA SER A 168 28.72 -24.56 -20.65
C SER A 168 29.55 -25.84 -20.80
N ARG A 169 30.70 -25.94 -20.12
CA ARG A 169 31.55 -27.13 -20.10
C ARG A 169 30.90 -28.30 -19.36
N LEU A 170 30.22 -28.05 -18.25
CA LEU A 170 29.43 -29.05 -17.52
C LEU A 170 28.29 -29.62 -18.39
N MET A 171 27.56 -28.75 -19.09
CA MET A 171 26.47 -29.17 -19.98
C MET A 171 26.95 -29.96 -21.22
N ALA A 172 28.16 -29.70 -21.70
CA ALA A 172 28.76 -30.47 -22.79
C ALA A 172 29.15 -31.90 -22.35
N TRP A 173 29.46 -32.11 -21.07
CA TRP A 173 29.84 -33.41 -20.52
C TRP A 173 28.64 -34.37 -20.34
N PHE A 174 27.43 -33.84 -20.20
CA PHE A 174 26.19 -34.64 -20.14
C PHE A 174 25.59 -34.96 -21.53
N ARG A 175 26.24 -34.54 -22.62
CA ARG A 175 25.79 -34.79 -24.01
C ARG A 175 26.65 -35.82 -24.76
N THR A 176 27.55 -36.51 -24.07
CA THR A 176 28.30 -37.68 -24.55
C THR A 176 27.93 -38.90 -23.74
#